data_AF-A0A2R5L2B5-F1
#
_entry.id   AF-A0A2R5L2B5-F1
#
_cell.length_a   1.000
_cell.length_b   1.000
_cell.length_c   1.000
_cell.angle_alpha   90.00
_cell.angle_beta   90.00
_cell.angle_gamma   90.00
#
_symmetry.space_group_name_H-M   'P 1'
#
loop_
_entity.id
_entity.type
_entity.pdbx_description
1 polymer ?
#
loop_
_entity_poly.entity_id
_entity_poly.type
_entity_poly.pdbx_seq_one_letter_code
_entity_poly.pdbx_strand_id
1 'polypeptide(L)'
;PAIKDQFEDRHPNELLHVRLNDVIFPLYAVICTAVQIAQCIFYPRSEGQRVSIPCRIITVILIVIIIISCILVPTVDNVLWLDILYLMSYVKLFISMIKYCPQLYTNYLAKSTAGWSIGQVFLDFTGGLLSLIQMILLAANYDDFNSMLTDPTKLGLGLLSIFFNIFFLLQHYCLY
;
A
#
# COMPACT_ATOMS: atom_id res chain seq x y z
N PRO A 1 -13.49 -17.31 14.78
CA PRO A 1 -12.75 -16.24 15.50
C PRO A 1 -12.84 -14.92 14.73
N ALA A 2 -13.36 -13.84 15.33
CA ALA A 2 -13.25 -12.53 14.71
C ALA A 2 -11.75 -12.16 14.70
N ILE A 3 -11.22 -11.63 13.60
CA ILE A 3 -9.79 -11.26 13.45
C ILE A 3 -9.29 -10.42 14.63
N LYS A 4 -10.18 -9.62 15.22
CA LYS A 4 -9.93 -8.85 16.43
C LYS A 4 -9.56 -9.73 17.64
N ASP A 5 -10.30 -10.81 17.87
CA ASP A 5 -10.03 -11.75 18.98
C ASP A 5 -8.65 -12.41 18.80
N GLN A 6 -8.28 -12.73 17.55
CA GLN A 6 -6.95 -13.30 17.23
C GLN A 6 -5.82 -12.31 17.52
N PHE A 7 -6.07 -11.02 17.32
CA PHE A 7 -5.12 -9.96 17.63
C PHE A 7 -4.98 -9.78 19.14
N GLU A 8 -6.10 -9.71 19.86
CA GLU A 8 -6.12 -9.54 21.32
C GLU A 8 -5.45 -10.71 22.06
N ASP A 9 -5.64 -11.95 21.57
CA ASP A 9 -4.97 -13.14 22.13
C ASP A 9 -3.45 -13.12 21.93
N ARG A 10 -2.99 -12.64 20.77
CA ARG A 10 -1.57 -12.56 20.42
C ARG A 10 -0.85 -11.36 21.04
N HIS A 11 -1.57 -10.26 21.22
CA HIS A 11 -1.04 -8.98 21.66
C HIS A 11 -1.87 -8.42 22.84
N PRO A 12 -1.85 -9.06 24.02
CA PRO A 12 -2.78 -8.76 25.12
C PRO A 12 -2.59 -7.37 25.74
N ASN A 13 -1.43 -6.75 25.54
CA ASN A 13 -1.10 -5.42 26.06
C ASN A 13 -1.08 -4.34 24.98
N GLU A 14 -1.36 -4.68 23.72
CA GLU A 14 -1.30 -3.73 22.61
C GLU A 14 -2.71 -3.34 22.19
N LEU A 15 -2.88 -2.05 21.88
CA LEU A 15 -4.16 -1.59 21.37
C LEU A 15 -4.30 -2.02 19.90
N LEU A 16 -5.53 -2.31 19.46
CA LEU A 16 -5.79 -2.46 18.03
C LEU A 16 -5.88 -1.08 17.37
N HIS A 17 -4.87 -0.73 16.57
CA HIS A 17 -4.83 0.57 15.85
C HIS A 17 -5.68 0.60 14.59
N VAL A 18 -6.15 -0.56 14.11
CA VAL A 18 -6.99 -0.67 12.92
C VAL A 18 -8.39 -0.11 13.21
N ARG A 19 -8.76 0.93 12.46
CA ARG A 19 -10.05 1.60 12.56
C ARG A 19 -10.89 1.33 11.32
N LEU A 20 -12.18 1.67 11.37
CA LEU A 20 -13.11 1.43 10.25
C LEU A 20 -12.66 2.11 8.94
N ASN A 21 -12.07 3.30 9.03
CA ASN A 21 -11.51 3.98 7.86
C ASN A 21 -10.37 3.18 7.20
N ASP A 22 -9.58 2.45 7.99
CA ASP A 22 -8.52 1.57 7.47
C ASP A 22 -9.08 0.36 6.70
N VAL A 23 -10.36 0.02 6.89
CA VAL A 23 -11.07 -1.05 6.15
C VAL A 23 -11.81 -0.49 4.94
N ILE A 24 -12.47 0.66 5.07
CA ILE A 24 -13.21 1.30 3.96
C ILE A 24 -12.24 1.76 2.86
N PHE A 25 -11.08 2.32 3.24
CA PHE A 25 -10.08 2.81 2.29
C PHE A 25 -9.63 1.76 1.25
N PRO A 26 -9.15 0.56 1.63
CA PRO A 26 -8.77 -0.46 0.66
C PRO A 26 -9.96 -0.99 -0.16
N LEU A 27 -11.17 -1.06 0.41
CA LEU A 27 -12.36 -1.46 -0.36
C LEU A 27 -12.67 -0.46 -1.48
N TYR A 28 -12.62 0.84 -1.17
CA TYR A 28 -12.75 1.89 -2.19
C TYR A 28 -11.62 1.81 -3.21
N ALA A 29 -10.38 1.58 -2.78
CA ALA A 29 -9.23 1.44 -3.67
C ALA A 29 -9.38 0.26 -4.64
N VAL A 30 -9.99 -0.85 -4.23
CA VAL A 30 -10.29 -1.99 -5.11
C VAL A 30 -11.26 -1.57 -6.23
N ILE A 31 -12.31 -0.82 -5.91
CA ILE A 31 -13.27 -0.32 -6.90
C ILE A 31 -12.56 0.61 -7.88
N CYS A 32 -11.77 1.58 -7.40
CA CYS A 32 -11.00 2.48 -8.26
C CYS A 32 -10.01 1.71 -9.15
N THR A 33 -9.35 0.69 -8.62
CA THR A 33 -8.39 -0.13 -9.37
C THR A 33 -9.11 -0.96 -10.45
N ALA A 34 -10.31 -1.48 -10.16
CA ALA A 34 -11.12 -2.18 -11.16
C ALA A 34 -11.52 -1.25 -12.31
N VAL A 35 -11.91 0.00 -12.00
CA VAL A 35 -12.19 1.02 -13.02
C VAL A 35 -10.94 1.32 -13.85
N GLN A 36 -9.77 1.48 -13.22
CA GLN A 36 -8.50 1.71 -13.94
C GLN A 36 -8.13 0.53 -14.85
N ILE A 37 -8.32 -0.71 -14.39
CA ILE A 37 -8.10 -1.90 -15.22
C ILE A 37 -9.02 -1.88 -16.44
N ALA A 38 -10.31 -1.57 -16.25
CA ALA A 38 -11.26 -1.43 -17.35
C ALA A 38 -10.82 -0.33 -18.34
N GLN A 39 -10.43 0.85 -17.85
CA GLN A 39 -9.90 1.93 -18.69
C GLN A 39 -8.67 1.48 -19.48
N CYS A 40 -7.74 0.78 -18.84
CA CYS A 40 -6.59 0.23 -19.55
C CYS A 40 -7.01 -0.69 -20.70
N ILE A 41 -8.08 -1.48 -20.57
CA ILE A 41 -8.57 -2.40 -21.62
C ILE A 41 -9.23 -1.64 -22.78
N PHE A 42 -10.04 -0.62 -22.49
CA PHE A 42 -10.83 0.09 -23.50
C PHE A 42 -10.11 1.25 -24.18
N TYR A 43 -9.17 1.91 -23.51
CA TYR A 43 -8.52 3.11 -24.04
C TYR A 43 -7.44 2.75 -25.08
N PRO A 44 -7.24 3.58 -26.11
CA PRO A 44 -6.23 3.33 -27.13
C PRO A 44 -4.85 3.25 -26.49
N ARG A 45 -4.10 2.21 -26.85
CA ARG A 45 -2.73 1.96 -26.38
C ARG A 45 -1.76 2.22 -27.51
N SER A 46 -0.54 2.67 -27.19
CA SER A 46 0.52 2.77 -28.19
C SER A 46 0.84 1.38 -28.76
N GLU A 47 1.15 1.31 -30.05
CA GLU A 47 1.59 0.08 -30.69
C GLU A 47 2.81 -0.50 -29.94
N GLY A 48 2.77 -1.80 -29.64
CA GLY A 48 3.84 -2.49 -28.91
C GLY A 48 3.87 -2.27 -27.39
N GLN A 49 2.98 -1.46 -26.80
CA GLN A 49 2.94 -1.25 -25.35
C GLN A 49 2.57 -2.55 -24.61
N ARG A 50 3.51 -3.08 -23.83
CA ARG A 50 3.34 -4.32 -23.05
C ARG A 50 3.87 -4.14 -21.64
N VAL A 51 3.22 -4.78 -20.67
CA VAL A 51 3.74 -4.89 -19.30
C VAL A 51 5.06 -5.67 -19.32
N SER A 52 6.08 -5.12 -18.66
CA SER A 52 7.42 -5.70 -18.60
C SER A 52 7.42 -7.11 -18.01
N ILE A 53 8.28 -7.99 -18.53
CA ILE A 53 8.39 -9.38 -18.06
C ILE A 53 8.72 -9.45 -16.54
N PRO A 54 9.66 -8.65 -16.00
CA PRO A 54 9.93 -8.66 -14.56
C PRO A 54 8.69 -8.33 -13.72
N CYS A 55 7.90 -7.33 -14.14
CA CYS A 55 6.66 -6.96 -13.45
C CYS A 55 5.63 -8.11 -13.45
N ARG A 56 5.49 -8.80 -14.58
CA ARG A 56 4.62 -9.98 -14.66
C ARG A 56 5.07 -11.10 -13.72
N ILE A 57 6.37 -11.42 -13.72
CA ILE A 57 6.93 -12.48 -12.87
C ILE A 57 6.72 -12.14 -11.39
N ILE A 58 7.09 -10.93 -10.96
CA ILE A 58 6.90 -10.48 -9.58
C ILE A 58 5.42 -10.56 -9.18
N THR A 59 4.53 -10.09 -10.04
CA THR A 59 3.07 -10.12 -9.78
C THR A 59 2.57 -11.55 -9.61
N VAL A 60 2.95 -12.47 -10.49
CA VAL A 60 2.54 -13.89 -10.40
C VAL A 60 3.07 -14.52 -9.11
N ILE A 61 4.34 -14.29 -8.76
CA ILE A 61 4.93 -14.83 -7.52
C ILE A 61 4.16 -14.34 -6.30
N LEU A 62 3.89 -13.04 -6.20
CA LEU A 62 3.17 -12.46 -5.07
C LEU A 62 1.74 -13.00 -4.96
N ILE A 63 1.03 -13.17 -6.08
CA ILE A 63 -0.31 -13.78 -6.11
C ILE A 63 -0.25 -15.23 -5.63
N VAL A 64 0.70 -16.01 -6.13
CA VAL A 64 0.88 -17.42 -5.74
C VAL A 64 1.15 -17.54 -4.24
N ILE A 65 2.03 -16.70 -3.70
CA ILE A 65 2.32 -16.67 -2.25
C ILE A 65 1.03 -16.41 -1.46
N ILE A 66 0.23 -15.40 -1.83
CA ILE A 66 -1.02 -15.08 -1.13
C ILE A 66 -2.03 -16.24 -1.24
N ILE A 67 -2.19 -16.85 -2.41
CA ILE A 67 -3.11 -17.98 -2.61
C ILE A 67 -2.70 -19.17 -1.74
N ILE A 68 -1.41 -19.53 -1.74
CA ILE A 68 -0.89 -20.62 -0.90
C ILE A 68 -1.16 -20.32 0.57
N SER A 69 -0.86 -19.10 1.04
CA SER A 69 -1.12 -18.71 2.42
C SER A 69 -2.59 -18.80 2.79
N CYS A 70 -3.52 -18.39 1.91
CA CYS A 70 -4.96 -18.56 2.14
C CYS A 70 -5.40 -20.03 2.24
N ILE A 71 -4.79 -20.93 1.47
CA ILE A 71 -5.07 -22.39 1.53
C ILE A 71 -4.51 -23.01 2.82
N LEU A 72 -3.42 -22.45 3.38
CA LEU A 72 -2.82 -22.93 4.61
C LEU A 72 -3.67 -22.65 5.86
N VAL A 73 -4.45 -21.56 5.88
CA VAL A 73 -5.31 -21.20 7.03
C VAL A 73 -6.24 -22.34 7.47
N PRO A 74 -7.04 -22.98 6.59
CA PRO A 74 -7.91 -24.09 7.00
C PRO A 74 -7.18 -25.43 7.18
N THR A 75 -5.90 -25.55 6.77
CA THR A 75 -5.19 -26.84 6.74
C THR A 75 -4.09 -26.96 7.79
N VAL A 76 -3.68 -25.87 8.42
CA VAL A 76 -2.61 -25.83 9.42
C VAL A 76 -3.12 -25.12 10.68
N ASP A 77 -3.13 -25.84 11.81
CA ASP A 77 -3.75 -25.37 13.07
C ASP A 77 -3.16 -24.06 13.63
N ASN A 78 -1.93 -23.72 13.26
CA ASN A 78 -1.22 -22.52 13.75
C ASN A 78 -1.24 -21.33 12.78
N VAL A 79 -1.90 -21.44 11.62
CA VAL A 79 -1.99 -20.35 10.64
C VAL A 79 -3.33 -19.66 10.79
N LEU A 80 -3.32 -18.40 11.27
CA LEU A 80 -4.52 -17.62 11.48
C LEU A 80 -4.78 -16.65 10.32
N TRP A 81 -6.02 -16.19 10.17
CA TRP A 81 -6.37 -15.13 9.23
C TRP A 81 -5.59 -13.83 9.48
N LEU A 82 -5.28 -13.54 10.74
CA LEU A 82 -4.41 -12.42 11.12
C LEU A 82 -3.02 -12.48 10.45
N ASP A 83 -2.44 -13.67 10.32
CA ASP A 83 -1.13 -13.86 9.68
C ASP A 83 -1.18 -13.52 8.19
N ILE A 84 -2.29 -13.84 7.52
CA ILE A 84 -2.53 -13.48 6.14
C ILE A 84 -2.64 -11.97 5.98
N LEU A 85 -3.32 -11.28 6.88
CA LEU A 85 -3.42 -9.81 6.85
C LEU A 85 -2.07 -9.12 7.05
N TYR A 86 -1.23 -9.64 7.96
CA TYR A 86 0.14 -9.15 8.10
C TYR A 86 0.95 -9.39 6.82
N LEU A 87 0.89 -10.59 6.25
CA LEU A 87 1.55 -10.89 4.98
C LEU A 87 1.10 -9.94 3.86
N MET A 88 -0.21 -9.73 3.69
CA MET A 88 -0.75 -8.79 2.70
C MET A 88 -0.27 -7.35 2.93
N SER A 89 -0.12 -6.94 4.19
CA SER A 89 0.38 -5.60 4.54
C SER A 89 1.84 -5.41 4.15
N TYR A 90 2.69 -6.43 4.38
CA TYR A 90 4.08 -6.43 3.91
C TYR A 90 4.18 -6.47 2.38
N VAL A 91 3.36 -7.28 1.70
CA VAL A 91 3.30 -7.32 0.24
C VAL A 91 2.91 -5.94 -0.32
N LYS A 92 1.91 -5.27 0.27
CA LYS A 92 1.51 -3.92 -0.11
C LYS A 92 2.65 -2.91 0.04
N LEU A 93 3.38 -2.96 1.14
CA LEU A 93 4.56 -2.10 1.38
C LEU A 93 5.63 -2.34 0.31
N PHE A 94 5.95 -3.60 0.02
CA PHE A 94 6.91 -4.00 -1.00
C PHE A 94 6.54 -3.53 -2.41
N ILE A 95 5.28 -3.75 -2.83
CA ILE A 95 4.77 -3.28 -4.13
C ILE A 95 4.88 -1.75 -4.22
N SER A 96 4.56 -1.05 -3.13
CA SER A 96 4.61 0.42 -3.08
C SER A 96 6.04 0.94 -3.26
N MET A 97 7.03 0.30 -2.65
CA MET A 97 8.44 0.63 -2.84
C MET A 97 8.88 0.36 -4.30
N ILE A 98 8.57 -0.82 -4.84
CA ILE A 98 9.02 -1.20 -6.19
C ILE A 98 8.35 -0.38 -7.28
N LYS A 99 7.08 0.03 -7.14
CA LYS A 99 6.39 0.77 -8.21
C LYS A 99 6.89 2.21 -8.33
N TYR A 100 7.29 2.84 -7.21
CA TYR A 100 7.67 4.25 -7.21
C TYR A 100 9.07 4.48 -7.79
N CYS A 101 10.02 3.56 -7.61
CA CYS A 101 11.38 3.71 -8.15
C CYS A 101 11.43 3.80 -9.69
N PRO A 102 10.81 2.88 -10.47
CA PRO A 102 10.76 2.98 -11.93
C PRO A 102 10.06 4.24 -12.39
N GLN A 103 8.95 4.63 -11.74
CA GLN A 103 8.24 5.86 -12.10
C GLN A 103 9.14 7.10 -11.95
N LEU A 104 9.87 7.19 -10.84
CA LEU A 104 10.80 8.29 -10.59
C LEU A 104 11.90 8.33 -11.65
N TYR A 105 12.42 7.16 -12.02
CA TYR A 105 13.46 7.02 -13.04
C TYR A 105 12.95 7.36 -14.45
N THR A 106 11.76 6.91 -14.83
CA THR A 106 11.17 7.19 -16.15
C THR A 106 10.84 8.67 -16.30
N ASN A 107 10.35 9.33 -15.26
CA ASN A 107 10.17 10.79 -15.25
C ASN A 107 11.51 11.50 -15.46
N TYR A 108 12.58 11.02 -14.81
CA TYR A 108 13.91 11.58 -14.98
C TYR A 108 14.46 11.40 -16.40
N LEU A 109 14.26 10.23 -17.02
CA LEU A 109 14.70 9.97 -18.39
C LEU A 109 13.90 10.75 -19.43
N ALA A 110 12.57 10.80 -19.27
CA ALA A 110 11.68 11.49 -20.19
C ALA A 110 11.77 13.01 -20.07
N LYS A 111 12.31 13.52 -18.95
CA LYS A 111 12.36 14.97 -18.61
C LYS A 111 10.98 15.62 -18.74
N SER A 112 9.93 14.85 -18.44
CA SER A 112 8.54 15.28 -18.58
C SER A 112 7.66 14.46 -17.64
N THR A 113 6.65 15.13 -17.10
CA THR A 113 5.56 14.53 -16.31
C THR A 113 4.20 14.76 -16.98
N ALA A 114 4.19 15.12 -18.27
CA ALA A 114 2.98 15.40 -19.03
C ALA A 114 2.08 14.16 -19.15
N GLY A 115 0.76 14.37 -18.97
CA GLY A 115 -0.24 13.29 -18.99
C GLY A 115 -0.35 12.51 -17.67
N TRP A 116 0.49 12.81 -16.68
CA TRP A 116 0.37 12.22 -15.35
C TRP A 116 -0.47 13.11 -14.41
N SER A 117 -1.44 12.50 -13.71
CA SER A 117 -2.35 13.24 -12.83
C SER A 117 -1.67 13.59 -11.51
N ILE A 118 -1.11 14.81 -11.42
CA ILE A 118 -0.48 15.32 -10.20
C ILE A 118 -1.45 15.40 -9.02
N GLY A 119 -2.75 15.54 -9.28
CA GLY A 119 -3.77 15.55 -8.23
C GLY A 119 -3.79 14.24 -7.42
N GLN A 120 -3.51 13.10 -8.05
CA GLN A 120 -3.40 11.82 -7.34
C GLN A 120 -2.18 11.80 -6.39
N VAL A 121 -1.07 12.40 -6.79
CA VAL A 121 0.15 12.53 -5.97
C VAL A 121 -0.14 13.37 -4.72
N PHE A 122 -0.87 14.48 -4.86
CA PHE A 122 -1.28 15.30 -3.72
C PHE A 122 -2.22 14.56 -2.77
N LEU A 123 -3.19 13.81 -3.31
CA LEU A 123 -4.11 13.02 -2.50
C LEU A 123 -3.39 11.90 -1.76
N ASP A 124 -2.44 11.21 -2.39
CA ASP A 124 -1.62 10.18 -1.74
C ASP A 124 -0.72 10.79 -0.65
N PHE A 125 -0.05 11.91 -0.95
CA PHE A 125 0.75 12.64 0.04
C PHE A 125 -0.07 13.05 1.26
N THR A 126 -1.24 13.66 1.02
CA THR A 126 -2.14 14.11 2.10
C THR A 126 -2.67 12.92 2.89
N GLY A 127 -3.05 11.83 2.22
CA GLY A 127 -3.49 10.60 2.87
C GLY A 127 -2.40 9.97 3.74
N GLY A 128 -1.17 9.91 3.24
CA GLY A 128 0.00 9.43 3.99
C GLY A 128 0.28 10.29 5.23
N LEU A 129 0.26 11.62 5.07
CA LEU A 129 0.44 12.57 6.17
C LEU A 129 -0.67 12.44 7.23
N LEU A 130 -1.94 12.42 6.82
CA LEU A 130 -3.07 12.25 7.73
C LEU A 130 -3.05 10.89 8.44
N SER A 131 -2.60 9.83 7.77
CA SER A 131 -2.43 8.51 8.40
C SER A 131 -1.35 8.54 9.49
N LEU A 132 -0.22 9.21 9.27
CA LEU A 132 0.82 9.38 10.29
C LEU A 132 0.32 10.23 11.47
N ILE A 133 -0.39 11.32 11.19
CA ILE A 133 -1.01 12.15 12.23
C ILE A 133 -2.01 11.32 13.04
N GLN A 134 -2.84 10.49 12.39
CA GLN A 134 -3.76 9.58 13.09
C GLN A 134 -3.00 8.64 14.03
N MET A 135 -1.89 8.05 13.59
CA MET A 135 -1.08 7.16 14.44
C MET A 135 -0.49 7.90 15.64
N ILE A 136 0.02 9.12 15.46
CA ILE A 136 0.58 9.94 16.54
C ILE A 136 -0.51 10.34 17.54
N LEU A 137 -1.69 10.77 17.06
CA LEU A 137 -2.80 11.16 17.93
C LEU A 137 -3.33 9.98 18.75
N LEU A 138 -3.38 8.77 18.16
CA LEU A 138 -3.74 7.57 18.89
C LEU A 138 -2.70 7.22 19.95
N ALA A 139 -1.41 7.24 19.60
CA ALA A 139 -0.34 6.99 20.55
C ALA A 139 -0.35 7.99 21.73
N ALA A 140 -0.56 9.28 21.44
CA ALA A 140 -0.66 10.31 22.47
C ALA A 140 -1.90 10.15 23.37
N ASN A 141 -3.04 9.74 22.83
CA ASN A 141 -4.27 9.56 23.60
C ASN A 141 -4.23 8.34 24.55
N TYR A 142 -3.48 7.29 24.18
CA TYR A 142 -3.35 6.08 24.98
C TYR A 142 -2.03 6.01 25.76
N ASP A 143 -1.24 7.09 25.74
CA ASP A 143 0.10 7.20 26.35
C ASP A 143 1.04 6.04 25.98
N ASP A 144 0.91 5.55 24.74
CA ASP A 144 1.62 4.39 24.22
C ASP A 144 2.23 4.69 22.85
N PHE A 145 3.37 5.38 22.88
CA PHE A 145 4.18 5.65 21.69
C PHE A 145 4.90 4.41 21.16
N ASN A 146 5.10 3.38 21.99
CA ASN A 146 5.71 2.12 21.54
C ASN A 146 4.76 1.39 20.58
N SER A 147 3.45 1.51 20.79
CA SER A 147 2.43 0.97 19.87
C SER A 147 2.46 1.56 18.46
N MET A 148 3.17 2.67 18.19
CA MET A 148 3.40 3.12 16.81
C MET A 148 4.34 2.17 16.04
N LEU A 149 5.27 1.51 16.74
CA LEU A 149 6.19 0.53 16.14
C LEU A 149 5.54 -0.84 15.97
N THR A 150 4.42 -1.08 16.65
CA THR A 150 3.62 -2.31 16.55
C THR A 150 2.96 -2.49 15.18
N ASP A 151 2.63 -1.40 14.48
CA ASP A 151 2.19 -1.43 13.08
C ASP A 151 3.26 -0.82 12.16
N PRO A 152 4.39 -1.54 11.96
CA PRO A 152 5.52 -1.03 11.17
C PRO A 152 5.13 -0.87 9.70
N THR A 153 4.13 -1.64 9.23
CA THR A 153 3.69 -1.58 7.84
C THR A 153 2.92 -0.31 7.54
N LYS A 154 2.01 0.12 8.42
CA LYS A 154 1.27 1.38 8.27
C LYS A 154 2.17 2.59 8.41
N LEU A 155 3.07 2.57 9.40
CA LEU A 155 4.11 3.60 9.56
C LEU A 155 4.98 3.70 8.30
N GLY A 156 5.50 2.57 7.83
CA GLY A 156 6.34 2.49 6.63
C GLY A 156 5.62 2.94 5.36
N LEU A 157 4.34 2.57 5.20
CA LEU A 157 3.51 3.02 4.08
C LEU A 157 3.34 4.54 4.07
N GLY A 158 3.04 5.14 5.22
CA GLY A 158 2.92 6.59 5.36
C GLY A 158 4.21 7.32 5.02
N LEU A 159 5.34 6.87 5.58
CA LEU A 159 6.66 7.46 5.33
C LEU A 159 7.11 7.32 3.87
N LEU A 160 6.99 6.11 3.28
CA LEU A 160 7.35 5.89 1.88
C LEU A 160 6.48 6.70 0.94
N SER A 161 5.17 6.78 1.20
CA SER A 161 4.26 7.61 0.40
C SER A 161 4.69 9.07 0.42
N ILE A 162 4.91 9.66 1.60
CA ILE A 162 5.37 11.05 1.73
C ILE A 162 6.69 11.26 1.00
N PHE A 163 7.68 10.39 1.22
CA PHE A 163 9.00 10.47 0.61
C PHE A 163 8.92 10.50 -0.93
N PHE A 164 8.28 9.50 -1.54
CA PHE A 164 8.21 9.43 -3.00
C PHE A 164 7.35 10.55 -3.61
N ASN A 165 6.24 10.90 -2.95
CA ASN A 165 5.39 11.99 -3.43
C ASN A 165 6.11 13.35 -3.43
N ILE A 166 6.99 13.63 -2.45
CA ILE A 166 7.85 14.82 -2.49
C ILE A 166 8.71 14.83 -3.76
N PHE A 167 9.38 13.73 -4.08
CA PHE A 167 10.17 13.66 -5.31
C PHE A 167 9.34 13.86 -6.57
N PHE A 168 8.14 13.29 -6.61
CA PHE A 168 7.23 13.46 -7.73
C PHE A 168 6.76 14.91 -7.91
N LEU A 169 6.45 15.60 -6.80
CA LEU A 169 6.11 17.02 -6.81
C LEU A 169 7.29 17.88 -7.25
N LEU A 170 8.50 17.59 -6.76
CA LEU A 170 9.72 18.27 -7.19
C LEU A 170 9.98 18.08 -8.69
N GLN A 171 9.78 16.86 -9.21
CA GLN A 171 9.92 16.59 -10.64
C GLN A 171 8.91 17.39 -11.48
N HIS A 172 7.66 17.50 -11.04
CA HIS A 172 6.58 18.14 -11.81
C HIS A 172 6.55 19.68 -11.72
N TYR A 173 6.98 20.27 -10.61
CA TYR A 173 6.90 21.73 -10.41
C TYR A 173 8.24 22.45 -10.50
N CYS A 174 9.34 21.77 -10.18
CA CYS A 174 10.65 22.41 -10.13
C CYS A 174 11.58 22.00 -11.28
N LEU A 175 11.42 20.81 -11.86
CA LEU A 175 12.35 20.27 -12.84
C LEU A 175 11.79 20.21 -14.28
N TYR A 176 10.57 19.70 -14.46
CA TYR A 176 9.96 19.40 -15.77
C TYR A 176 8.54 19.95 -15.85
#